data_AF-A0A7C1ZTC7-F1
#
_entry.id   AF-A0A7C1ZTC7-F1
#
_cell.length_a   1.000
_cell.length_b   1.000
_cell.length_c   1.000
_cell.angle_alpha   90.00
_cell.angle_beta   90.00
_cell.angle_gamma   90.00
#
_symmetry.space_group_name_H-M   'P 1'
#
loop_
_entity.id
_entity.type
_entity.pdbx_description
1 polymer ?
#
loop_
_entity_poly.entity_id
_entity_poly.type
_entity_poly.pdbx_seq_one_letter_code
_entity_poly.pdbx_strand_id
1 'polypeptide(L)'
;MLIILAFYGLLCLPVIFWPAYSEGPFGIVISVPVLAVYIFHHLGMPGLLEQNGACGWGWCAPTPLGWIFIACFWLMVVGLVASFISRLKNK
;
A
#
# COMPACT_ATOMS: atom_id res chain seq x y z
N MET A 1 0.17 13.90 7.23
CA MET A 1 -0.32 12.56 6.79
C MET A 1 -0.74 12.54 5.32
N LEU A 2 -1.59 13.48 4.85
CA LEU A 2 -1.95 13.57 3.42
C LEU A 2 -0.76 13.79 2.47
N ILE A 3 0.27 14.54 2.91
CA ILE A 3 1.50 14.76 2.13
C ILE A 3 2.22 13.44 1.83
N ILE A 4 2.26 12.50 2.78
CA ILE A 4 2.91 11.19 2.61
C ILE A 4 2.17 10.39 1.55
N LEU A 5 0.83 10.37 1.60
CA LEU A 5 0.01 9.73 0.58
C LEU A 5 0.19 10.38 -0.80
N ALA A 6 0.30 11.71 -0.88
CA ALA A 6 0.51 12.43 -2.13
C ALA A 6 1.88 12.09 -2.76
N PHE A 7 2.96 12.08 -1.98
CA PHE A 7 4.27 11.63 -2.44
C PHE A 7 4.23 10.17 -2.90
N TYR A 8 3.49 9.32 -2.20
CA TYR A 8 3.35 7.92 -2.54
C TYR A 8 2.60 7.69 -3.85
N GLY A 9 1.51 8.44 -4.08
CA GLY A 9 0.80 8.46 -5.35
C GLY A 9 1.68 8.96 -6.49
N LEU A 10 2.50 9.98 -6.23
CA LEU A 10 3.48 10.49 -7.20
C LEU A 10 4.56 9.44 -7.52
N LEU A 11 4.97 8.64 -6.54
CA LEU A 11 5.91 7.53 -6.74
C LEU A 11 5.31 6.37 -7.55
N CYS A 12 4.00 6.17 -7.49
CA CYS A 12 3.31 5.11 -8.25
C CYS A 12 3.00 5.50 -9.70
N LEU A 13 2.95 6.80 -10.03
CA LEU A 13 2.67 7.28 -11.39
C LEU A 13 3.58 6.67 -12.48
N PRO A 14 4.91 6.57 -12.29
CA PRO A 14 5.81 6.01 -13.30
C PRO A 14 5.59 4.53 -13.59
N VAL A 15 5.02 3.77 -12.65
CA VAL A 15 4.74 2.33 -12.83
C VAL A 15 3.75 2.10 -13.97
N ILE A 16 2.83 3.06 -14.21
CA ILE A 16 1.82 2.97 -15.27
C ILE A 16 2.47 3.06 -16.66
N PHE A 17 3.51 3.88 -16.80
CA PHE A 17 4.18 4.13 -18.08
C PHE A 17 5.42 3.24 -18.29
N TRP A 18 6.03 2.76 -17.20
CA TRP A 18 7.28 2.02 -17.23
C TRP A 18 7.23 0.82 -16.27
N PRO A 19 6.83 -0.38 -16.73
CA PRO A 19 6.66 -1.54 -15.85
C PRO A 19 7.98 -2.01 -15.21
N ALA A 20 9.14 -1.77 -15.86
CA ALA A 20 10.44 -2.07 -15.25
C ALA A 20 10.77 -1.15 -14.04
N TYR A 21 10.00 -0.07 -13.80
CA TYR A 21 10.18 0.79 -12.63
C TYR A 21 9.85 0.05 -11.32
N SER A 22 8.91 -0.90 -11.35
CA SER A 22 8.58 -1.75 -10.20
C SER A 22 9.61 -2.85 -9.92
N GLU A 23 10.58 -3.06 -10.81
CA GLU A 23 11.65 -4.05 -10.61
C GLU A 23 12.88 -3.44 -9.91
N GLY A 24 12.91 -2.11 -9.78
CA GLY A 24 13.96 -1.38 -9.08
C GLY A 24 13.73 -1.25 -7.56
N PRO A 25 14.64 -0.57 -6.84
CA PRO A 25 14.52 -0.36 -5.39
C PRO A 25 13.26 0.41 -4.99
N PHE A 26 12.73 1.26 -5.89
CA PHE A 26 11.46 1.95 -5.69
C PHE A 26 10.25 1.01 -5.72
N GLY A 27 10.33 -0.09 -6.46
CA GLY A 27 9.32 -1.13 -6.47
C GLY A 27 9.16 -1.81 -5.10
N ILE A 28 10.25 -1.97 -4.35
CA ILE A 28 10.22 -2.47 -2.97
C ILE A 28 9.49 -1.48 -2.07
N VAL A 29 9.78 -0.19 -2.21
CA VAL A 29 9.09 0.84 -1.42
C VAL A 29 7.60 0.83 -1.71
N ILE A 30 7.21 0.68 -2.99
CA ILE A 30 5.82 0.59 -3.49
C ILE A 30 5.11 -0.69 -3.02
N SER A 31 5.82 -1.80 -2.94
CA SER A 31 5.24 -3.11 -2.60
C SER A 31 4.93 -3.27 -1.12
N VAL A 32 5.62 -2.56 -0.21
CA VAL A 32 5.39 -2.63 1.24
C VAL A 32 3.92 -2.42 1.64
N PRO A 33 3.24 -1.34 1.22
CA PRO A 33 1.84 -1.16 1.57
C PRO A 33 0.89 -2.03 0.75
N VAL A 34 1.27 -2.41 -0.47
CA VAL A 34 0.51 -3.38 -1.27
C VAL A 34 0.52 -4.75 -0.59
N LEU A 35 1.61 -5.13 0.07
CA LEU A 35 1.72 -6.38 0.84
C LEU A 35 0.63 -6.49 1.92
N ALA A 36 0.24 -5.37 2.55
CA ALA A 36 -0.85 -5.37 3.50
C ALA A 36 -2.15 -5.91 2.86
N VAL A 37 -2.46 -5.46 1.64
CA VAL A 37 -3.64 -5.93 0.88
C VAL A 37 -3.57 -7.42 0.62
N TYR A 38 -2.40 -7.95 0.25
CA TYR A 38 -2.21 -9.40 0.06
C TYR A 38 -2.45 -10.17 1.34
N ILE A 39 -1.91 -9.69 2.47
CA ILE A 39 -2.12 -10.30 3.79
C ILE A 39 -3.62 -10.32 4.13
N PHE A 40 -4.30 -9.19 3.98
CA PHE A 40 -5.74 -9.09 4.26
C PHE A 40 -6.62 -9.89 3.28
N HIS A 41 -6.18 -10.04 2.03
CA HIS A 41 -6.82 -10.92 1.07
C HIS A 41 -6.71 -12.39 1.49
N HIS A 42 -5.52 -12.84 1.93
CA HIS A 42 -5.32 -14.18 2.50
C HIS A 42 -6.07 -14.40 3.82
N LEU A 43 -6.36 -13.35 4.57
CA LEU A 43 -7.21 -13.39 5.76
C LEU A 43 -8.72 -13.48 5.45
N GLY A 44 -9.09 -13.53 4.16
CA GLY A 44 -10.46 -13.78 3.73
C GLY A 44 -11.26 -12.53 3.39
N MET A 45 -10.62 -11.39 3.10
CA MET A 45 -11.29 -10.24 2.50
C MET A 45 -11.30 -10.34 0.96
N PRO A 46 -12.43 -10.75 0.33
CA PRO A 46 -12.53 -10.80 -1.13
C PRO A 46 -12.64 -9.38 -1.73
N GLY A 47 -12.18 -9.21 -2.97
CA GLY A 47 -12.35 -7.95 -3.72
C GLY A 47 -11.26 -6.89 -3.51
N LEU A 48 -10.21 -7.19 -2.75
CA LEU A 48 -9.08 -6.28 -2.53
C LEU A 48 -8.03 -6.32 -3.66
N LEU A 49 -7.90 -7.47 -4.33
CA LEU A 49 -6.99 -7.69 -5.45
C LEU A 49 -7.78 -7.94 -6.73
N GLU A 50 -7.27 -7.44 -7.85
CA GLU A 50 -7.85 -7.73 -9.15
C GLU A 50 -7.79 -9.25 -9.42
N GLN A 51 -8.83 -9.78 -10.07
CA GLN A 51 -8.99 -11.22 -10.33
C GLN A 51 -8.87 -12.12 -9.07
N ASN A 52 -9.10 -11.59 -7.86
CA ASN A 52 -8.90 -12.30 -6.59
C ASN A 52 -7.50 -12.95 -6.46
N GLY A 53 -6.46 -12.28 -6.93
CA GLY A 53 -5.10 -12.82 -6.82
C GLY A 53 -4.72 -13.79 -7.95
N ALA A 54 -5.58 -14.04 -8.93
CA ALA A 54 -5.33 -14.98 -10.03
C ALA A 54 -4.51 -14.39 -11.20
N CYS A 55 -3.52 -13.52 -10.94
CA CYS A 55 -2.70 -12.88 -11.97
C CYS A 55 -1.48 -13.71 -12.42
N GLY A 56 -1.45 -15.01 -12.09
CA GLY A 56 -0.39 -15.94 -12.48
C GLY A 56 0.92 -15.69 -11.74
N TRP A 57 1.98 -15.40 -12.50
CA TRP A 57 3.35 -15.25 -11.99
C TRP A 57 3.69 -13.82 -11.51
N GLY A 58 2.78 -12.87 -11.71
CA GLY A 58 2.95 -11.47 -11.35
C GLY A 58 2.20 -11.08 -10.08
N TRP A 59 2.56 -9.92 -9.55
CA TRP A 59 1.75 -9.26 -8.52
C TRP A 59 0.49 -8.68 -9.20
N CYS A 60 -0.68 -9.12 -8.76
CA CYS A 60 -1.94 -8.46 -9.05
C CYS A 60 -1.96 -7.02 -8.57
N ALA A 61 -2.52 -6.14 -9.41
CA ALA A 61 -2.86 -4.79 -9.04
C ALA A 61 -3.99 -4.80 -7.97
N PRO A 62 -3.96 -3.87 -7.00
CA PRO A 62 -5.09 -3.67 -6.09
C PRO A 62 -6.29 -3.11 -6.86
N THR A 63 -7.50 -3.54 -6.49
CA THR A 63 -8.74 -2.93 -6.98
C THR A 63 -8.90 -1.51 -6.43
N PRO A 64 -9.83 -0.68 -6.93
CA PRO A 64 -10.14 0.62 -6.33
C PRO A 64 -10.46 0.53 -4.83
N LEU A 65 -11.12 -0.55 -4.39
CA LEU A 65 -11.38 -0.84 -2.98
C LEU A 65 -10.09 -1.19 -2.23
N GLY A 66 -9.19 -1.96 -2.85
CA GLY A 66 -7.85 -2.24 -2.33
C GLY A 66 -7.03 -0.97 -2.11
N TRP A 67 -7.07 -0.01 -3.04
CA TRP A 67 -6.40 1.29 -2.89
C TRP A 67 -6.97 2.13 -1.75
N ILE A 68 -8.30 2.17 -1.60
CA ILE A 68 -8.95 2.84 -0.46
C ILE A 68 -8.54 2.18 0.85
N PHE A 69 -8.53 0.85 0.90
CA PHE A 69 -8.10 0.08 2.06
C PHE A 69 -6.64 0.36 2.43
N ILE A 70 -5.73 0.37 1.46
CA ILE A 70 -4.31 0.75 1.65
C ILE A 70 -4.24 2.13 2.32
N ALA A 71 -4.90 3.13 1.73
CA ALA A 71 -4.84 4.49 2.23
C ALA A 71 -5.36 4.59 3.67
N CYS A 72 -6.52 4.00 3.96
CA CYS A 72 -7.11 4.01 5.31
C CYS A 72 -6.25 3.25 6.33
N PHE A 73 -5.80 2.04 5.99
CA PHE A 73 -5.00 1.20 6.86
C PHE A 73 -3.69 1.88 7.24
N TRP A 74 -2.95 2.39 6.25
CA TRP A 74 -1.66 3.04 6.51
C TRP A 74 -1.80 4.40 7.21
N LEU A 75 -2.87 5.16 6.94
CA LEU A 75 -3.18 6.35 7.74
C LEU A 75 -3.41 5.99 9.20
N MET A 76 -4.14 4.91 9.49
CA MET A 76 -4.37 4.47 10.85
C MET A 76 -3.06 4.04 11.54
N VAL A 77 -2.23 3.26 10.85
CA VAL A 77 -0.91 2.81 11.36
C VAL A 77 -0.01 4.01 11.66
N VAL A 78 0.17 4.95 10.71
CA VAL A 78 1.01 6.13 10.91
C VAL A 78 0.45 7.03 12.01
N GLY A 79 -0.88 7.17 12.10
CA GLY A 79 -1.55 7.93 13.15
C GLY A 79 -1.35 7.34 14.54
N LEU A 80 -1.42 6.01 14.67
CA LEU A 80 -1.15 5.29 15.91
C LEU A 80 0.32 5.44 16.33
N VAL A 81 1.26 5.27 15.39
CA VAL A 81 2.69 5.45 15.66
C VAL A 81 3.00 6.89 16.08
N ALA A 82 2.46 7.89 15.38
CA ALA A 82 2.63 9.29 15.75
C ALA A 82 2.05 9.60 17.14
N SER A 83 0.86 9.06 17.43
CA SER A 83 0.21 9.21 18.75
C SER A 83 1.03 8.54 19.85
N PHE A 84 1.60 7.37 19.58
CA PHE A 84 2.46 6.65 20.51
C PHE A 84 3.75 7.42 20.81
N ILE A 85 4.44 7.91 19.78
CA ILE A 85 5.64 8.74 19.93
C ILE A 85 5.31 10.03 20.69
N SER A 86 4.18 10.67 20.38
CA SER A 86 3.76 11.88 21.09
C SER A 86 3.47 11.61 22.56
N ARG A 87 2.94 10.42 22.90
CA ARG A 87 2.74 10.01 24.30
C ARG A 87 4.05 9.69 25.02
N LEU A 88 5.04 9.13 24.32
CA LEU A 88 6.38 8.89 24.89
C LEU A 88 7.14 10.20 25.16
N LYS A 89 7.01 11.19 24.28
CA LYS A 89 7.62 12.52 24.46
C LYS A 89 7.01 13.30 25.63
N ASN A 90 5.73 13.04 25.95
CA ASN A 90 4.98 13.76 26.99
C ASN A 90 5.05 13.09 28.37
N LYS A 91 5.93 12.08 28.52
CA LYS A 91 6.35 11.49 29.80
C LYS A 91 7.77 11.93 30.10
#